data_AF-A0A2T0YSD3-F1
#
_entry.id   AF-A0A2T0YSD3-F1
#
_cell.length_a   1.000
_cell.length_b   1.000
_cell.length_c   1.000
_cell.angle_alpha   90.00
_cell.angle_beta   90.00
_cell.angle_gamma   90.00
#
_symmetry.space_group_name_H-M   'P 1'
#
loop_
_entity.id
_entity.type
_entity.pdbx_description
1 polymer ?
#
loop_
_entity_poly.entity_id
_entity_poly.type
_entity_poly.pdbx_seq_one_letter_code
_entity_poly.pdbx_strand_id
1 'polypeptide(L)'
;MSARRQIIQAVTSGTMTQAQAARAYGVSRSWVSKLLRQWAREGDDAFYPGSRRPRSHPAQTPPAVVTSIKDLRRSLTSQGLDAGPATIRDHLRKTMPESQVPSRASIARILARQNLVAPAPKKRPKSSLIRF
;
A
#
# COMPACT_ATOMS: atom_id res chain seq x y z
N MET A 1 20.76 -14.85 -11.26
CA MET A 1 20.98 -14.97 -9.80
C MET A 1 21.08 -13.57 -9.20
N SER A 2 20.33 -13.23 -8.13
CA SER A 2 20.42 -11.88 -7.53
C SER A 2 21.66 -11.76 -6.63
N ALA A 3 22.24 -10.56 -6.52
CA ALA A 3 23.40 -10.32 -5.65
C ALA A 3 23.11 -10.67 -4.18
N ARG A 4 21.89 -10.39 -3.70
CA ARG A 4 21.43 -10.79 -2.35
C ARG A 4 21.49 -12.30 -2.16
N ARG A 5 20.98 -13.07 -3.13
CA ARG A 5 20.97 -14.54 -3.09
C ARG A 5 22.39 -15.11 -3.03
N GLN A 6 23.29 -14.59 -3.85
CA GLN A 6 24.70 -15.00 -3.86
C GLN A 6 25.39 -14.71 -2.52
N ILE A 7 25.17 -13.53 -1.94
CA ILE A 7 25.72 -13.15 -0.63
C ILE A 7 25.19 -14.07 0.47
N ILE A 8 23.88 -14.33 0.50
CA ILE A 8 23.28 -15.24 1.48
C ILE A 8 23.88 -16.63 1.35
N GLN A 9 23.87 -17.20 0.14
CA GLN A 9 24.41 -18.54 -0.11
C GLN A 9 25.90 -18.66 0.23
N ALA A 10 26.71 -17.67 -0.14
CA ALA A 10 28.15 -17.67 0.15
C ALA A 10 28.43 -17.67 1.66
N VAL A 11 27.60 -16.98 2.45
CA VAL A 11 27.77 -16.95 3.92
C VAL A 11 27.18 -18.18 4.59
N THR A 12 25.99 -18.65 4.18
CA THR A 12 25.31 -19.78 4.81
C THR A 12 25.96 -21.13 4.49
N SER A 13 26.59 -21.26 3.31
CA SER A 13 27.39 -22.43 2.93
C SER A 13 28.75 -22.51 3.63
N GLY A 14 29.15 -21.46 4.36
CA GLY A 14 30.47 -21.36 4.99
C GLY A 14 31.61 -20.99 4.03
N THR A 15 31.33 -20.77 2.75
CA THR A 15 32.34 -20.37 1.74
C THR A 15 33.01 -19.03 2.09
N MET A 16 32.25 -18.10 2.66
CA MET A 16 32.74 -16.78 3.06
C MET A 16 32.21 -16.38 4.43
N THR A 17 33.03 -15.69 5.21
CA THR A 17 32.54 -14.90 6.36
C THR A 17 31.75 -13.69 5.88
N GLN A 18 30.89 -13.12 6.74
CA GLN A 18 30.15 -11.89 6.43
C GLN A 18 31.06 -10.72 6.01
N ALA A 19 32.26 -10.63 6.58
CA ALA A 19 33.24 -9.60 6.26
C ALA A 19 33.87 -9.80 4.87
N GLN A 20 34.17 -11.04 4.50
CA GLN A 20 34.68 -11.38 3.16
C GLN A 20 33.61 -11.12 2.10
N ALA A 21 32.36 -11.56 2.34
CA ALA A 21 31.25 -11.28 1.44
C ALA A 21 31.01 -9.77 1.28
N ALA A 22 31.07 -8.99 2.36
CA ALA A 22 30.94 -7.54 2.28
C ALA A 22 31.96 -6.90 1.33
N ARG A 23 33.25 -7.29 1.46
CA ARG A 23 34.32 -6.80 0.57
C ARG A 23 34.15 -7.28 -0.87
N ALA A 24 33.88 -8.56 -1.07
CA ALA A 24 33.76 -9.16 -2.40
C ALA A 24 32.60 -8.57 -3.23
N TYR A 25 31.49 -8.22 -2.57
CA TYR A 25 30.30 -7.70 -3.22
C TYR A 25 30.15 -6.17 -3.08
N GLY A 26 31.14 -5.45 -2.54
CA GLY A 26 31.12 -3.99 -2.44
C GLY A 26 30.02 -3.41 -1.55
N VAL A 27 29.61 -4.15 -0.51
CA VAL A 27 28.56 -3.74 0.44
C VAL A 27 29.09 -3.63 1.86
N SER A 28 28.38 -2.93 2.74
CA SER A 28 28.79 -2.84 4.14
C SER A 28 28.53 -4.14 4.90
N ARG A 29 29.39 -4.47 5.87
CA ARG A 29 29.21 -5.63 6.76
C ARG A 29 27.90 -5.55 7.55
N SER A 30 27.48 -4.35 7.96
CA SER A 30 26.20 -4.13 8.65
C SER A 30 25.00 -4.47 7.75
N TRP A 31 25.09 -4.18 6.45
CA TRP A 31 24.08 -4.56 5.48
C TRP A 31 24.01 -6.07 5.27
N VAL A 32 25.15 -6.77 5.19
CA VAL A 32 25.19 -8.25 5.11
C VAL A 32 24.54 -8.89 6.34
N SER A 33 24.88 -8.40 7.54
CA SER A 33 24.23 -8.84 8.79
C SER A 33 22.72 -8.60 8.78
N LYS A 34 22.26 -7.46 8.27
CA LYS A 34 20.84 -7.15 8.12
C LYS A 34 20.16 -8.09 7.12
N LEU A 35 20.82 -8.40 6.00
CA LEU A 35 20.32 -9.31 4.98
C LEU A 35 20.14 -10.73 5.53
N LEU A 36 21.10 -11.24 6.29
CA LEU A 36 21.01 -12.57 6.90
C LEU A 36 19.90 -12.64 7.96
N ARG A 37 19.74 -11.59 8.78
CA ARG A 37 18.60 -11.47 9.70
C ARG A 37 17.25 -11.38 8.99
N GLN A 38 17.22 -10.82 7.78
CA GLN A 38 16.03 -10.82 6.95
C GLN A 38 15.74 -12.22 6.41
N TRP A 39 16.74 -12.89 5.85
CA TRP A 39 16.64 -14.25 5.34
C TRP A 39 16.22 -15.26 6.42
N ALA A 40 16.74 -15.14 7.64
CA ALA A 40 16.32 -15.99 8.76
C ALA A 40 14.83 -15.83 9.13
N ARG A 41 14.20 -14.69 8.82
CA ARG A 41 12.77 -14.44 9.10
C ARG A 41 11.86 -14.71 7.92
N GLU A 42 12.33 -14.43 6.70
CA GLU A 42 11.52 -14.35 5.48
C GLU A 42 11.90 -15.44 4.45
N GLY A 43 12.98 -16.19 4.68
CA GLY A 43 13.46 -17.22 3.77
C GLY A 43 13.84 -16.65 2.40
N ASP A 44 13.42 -17.35 1.34
CA ASP A 44 13.72 -17.00 -0.05
C ASP A 44 13.20 -15.63 -0.49
N ASP A 45 12.18 -15.09 0.20
CA ASP A 45 11.69 -13.73 -0.06
C ASP A 45 12.77 -12.67 0.15
N ALA A 46 13.74 -12.93 1.05
CA ALA A 46 14.86 -12.03 1.29
C ALA A 46 15.85 -11.92 0.11
N PHE A 47 15.73 -12.80 -0.90
CA PHE A 47 16.51 -12.69 -2.14
C PHE A 47 16.11 -11.46 -2.97
N TYR A 48 14.91 -10.94 -2.73
CA TYR A 48 14.36 -9.80 -3.43
C TYR A 48 14.25 -8.59 -2.49
N PRO A 49 14.57 -7.37 -2.96
CA PRO A 49 14.32 -6.17 -2.16
C PRO A 49 12.83 -6.04 -1.86
N GLY A 50 12.48 -6.00 -0.58
CA GLY A 50 11.11 -5.68 -0.14
C GLY A 50 10.74 -4.21 -0.42
N SER A 51 9.47 -3.89 -0.20
CA SER A 51 8.96 -2.53 -0.32
C SER A 51 9.72 -1.57 0.60
N ARG A 52 10.19 -0.45 0.03
CA ARG A 52 10.80 0.66 0.79
C ARG A 52 9.77 1.66 1.30
N ARG A 53 8.48 1.45 0.98
CA ARG A 53 7.41 2.36 1.38
C ARG A 53 7.27 2.31 2.90
N PRO A 54 7.10 3.46 3.59
CA PRO A 54 6.77 3.47 5.00
C PRO A 54 5.50 2.64 5.27
N ARG A 55 5.50 1.88 6.36
CA ARG A 55 4.37 1.01 6.74
C ARG A 55 3.11 1.81 7.08
N SER A 56 3.27 3.01 7.63
CA SER A 56 2.20 3.93 7.99
C SER A 56 2.65 5.38 7.79
N HIS A 57 1.69 6.30 7.77
CA HIS A 57 1.94 7.74 7.70
C HIS A 57 1.01 8.45 8.70
N PRO A 58 1.45 9.48 9.44
CA PRO A 58 0.62 10.13 10.46
C PRO A 58 -0.69 10.71 9.92
N ALA A 59 -0.69 11.25 8.70
CA ALA A 59 -1.90 11.73 8.03
C ALA A 59 -2.76 10.62 7.38
N GLN A 60 -2.47 9.34 7.62
CA GLN A 60 -3.30 8.25 7.10
C GLN A 60 -4.64 8.23 7.82
N THR A 61 -5.74 8.21 7.06
CA THR A 61 -7.08 8.08 7.64
C THR A 61 -7.17 6.79 8.45
N PRO A 62 -7.61 6.84 9.73
CA PRO A 62 -7.69 5.66 10.58
C PRO A 62 -8.55 4.56 9.95
N PRO A 63 -8.18 3.27 10.11
CA PRO A 63 -8.96 2.16 9.56
C PRO A 63 -10.43 2.16 9.99
N ALA A 64 -10.72 2.54 11.24
CA ALA A 64 -12.08 2.65 11.75
C ALA A 64 -12.95 3.62 10.93
N VAL A 65 -12.41 4.80 10.59
CA VAL A 65 -13.12 5.81 9.78
C VAL A 65 -13.35 5.29 8.36
N VAL A 66 -12.39 4.56 7.80
CA VAL A 66 -12.55 3.89 6.49
C VAL A 66 -13.70 2.88 6.54
N THR A 67 -13.79 2.08 7.60
CA THR A 67 -14.88 1.12 7.81
C THR A 67 -16.22 1.83 7.91
N SER A 68 -16.33 2.90 8.72
CA SER A 68 -17.56 3.69 8.83
C SER A 68 -18.02 4.26 7.48
N ILE A 69 -17.10 4.75 6.64
CA ILE A 69 -17.40 5.21 5.27
C ILE A 69 -18.00 4.09 4.42
N LYS A 70 -17.41 2.87 4.48
CA LYS A 70 -17.88 1.72 3.70
C LYS A 70 -19.27 1.27 4.15
N ASP A 71 -19.49 1.19 5.46
CA ASP A 71 -20.77 0.77 6.03
C ASP A 71 -21.88 1.74 5.68
N LEU A 72 -21.60 3.04 5.82
CA LEU A 72 -22.54 4.09 5.46
C LEU A 72 -22.85 4.11 3.96
N ARG A 73 -21.84 3.95 3.09
CA ARG A 73 -22.05 3.81 1.64
C ARG A 73 -22.98 2.63 1.34
N ARG A 74 -22.75 1.47 1.96
CA ARG A 74 -23.57 0.27 1.76
C ARG A 74 -25.00 0.48 2.23
N SER A 75 -25.18 1.00 3.45
CA SER A 75 -26.49 1.24 4.05
C SER A 75 -27.33 2.25 3.23
N LEU A 76 -26.73 3.37 2.82
CA LEU A 76 -27.43 4.36 1.99
C LEU A 76 -27.78 3.79 0.61
N THR A 77 -26.86 3.03 -0.01
CA THR A 77 -27.11 2.40 -1.31
C THR A 77 -28.21 1.34 -1.23
N SER A 78 -28.25 0.52 -0.17
CA SER A 78 -29.31 -0.49 0.01
C SER A 78 -30.69 0.13 0.24
N GLN A 79 -30.74 1.35 0.77
CA GLN A 79 -31.96 2.13 0.94
C GLN A 79 -32.34 2.93 -0.33
N GLY A 80 -31.54 2.85 -1.40
CA GLY A 80 -31.78 3.63 -2.63
C GLY A 80 -31.54 5.15 -2.47
N LEU A 81 -30.84 5.57 -1.40
CA LEU A 81 -30.53 6.97 -1.13
C LEU A 81 -29.23 7.41 -1.82
N ASP A 82 -29.02 8.73 -1.92
CA ASP A 82 -27.72 9.24 -2.35
C ASP A 82 -26.64 8.83 -1.34
N ALA A 83 -25.62 8.16 -1.86
CA ALA A 83 -24.49 7.69 -1.07
C ALA A 83 -23.17 8.33 -1.56
N GLY A 84 -23.26 9.54 -2.12
CA GLY A 84 -22.12 10.30 -2.60
C GLY A 84 -21.18 10.78 -1.48
N PRO A 85 -19.96 11.25 -1.82
CA PRO A 85 -18.98 11.69 -0.82
C PRO A 85 -19.42 12.87 0.06
N ALA A 86 -20.29 13.76 -0.45
CA ALA A 86 -20.82 14.89 0.31
C ALA A 86 -21.82 14.39 1.37
N THR A 87 -22.80 13.60 0.94
CA THR A 87 -23.80 12.98 1.81
C THR A 87 -23.17 12.11 2.88
N ILE A 88 -22.21 11.27 2.51
CA ILE A 88 -21.45 10.47 3.49
C ILE A 88 -20.76 11.37 4.51
N ARG A 89 -20.14 12.48 4.09
CA ARG A 89 -19.50 13.41 5.02
C ARG A 89 -20.50 13.98 6.02
N ASP A 90 -21.67 14.42 5.55
CA ASP A 90 -22.69 15.02 6.41
C ASP A 90 -23.27 14.04 7.43
N HIS A 91 -23.40 12.76 7.04
CA HIS A 91 -23.74 11.70 7.97
C HIS A 91 -22.64 11.45 9.01
N LEU A 92 -21.36 11.42 8.61
CA LEU A 92 -20.25 11.23 9.55
C LEU A 92 -20.16 12.38 10.57
N ARG A 93 -20.39 13.63 10.15
CA ARG A 93 -20.40 14.80 11.05
C ARG A 93 -21.41 14.69 12.19
N LYS A 94 -22.46 13.88 12.05
CA LYS A 94 -23.46 13.65 13.10
C LYS A 94 -22.99 12.67 14.16
N THR A 95 -22.01 11.81 13.83
CA THR A 95 -21.60 10.69 14.69
C THR A 95 -20.17 10.81 15.23
N MET A 96 -19.32 11.65 14.61
CA MET A 96 -17.93 11.82 15.03
C MET A 96 -17.50 13.30 15.07
N PRO A 97 -16.47 13.65 15.86
CA PRO A 97 -15.94 15.02 15.92
C PRO A 97 -15.42 15.51 14.56
N GLU A 98 -15.58 16.80 14.24
CA GLU A 98 -15.15 17.38 12.95
C GLU A 98 -13.67 17.13 12.63
N SER A 99 -12.80 17.07 13.65
CA SER A 99 -11.37 16.79 13.49
C SER A 99 -11.07 15.38 12.94
N GLN A 100 -12.01 14.44 13.08
CA GLN A 100 -11.88 13.07 12.60
C GLN A 100 -12.61 12.84 11.27
N VAL A 101 -13.47 13.78 10.85
CA VAL A 101 -14.24 13.68 9.62
C VAL A 101 -13.32 13.96 8.42
N PRO A 102 -13.13 12.99 7.50
CA PRO A 102 -12.33 13.24 6.32
C PRO A 102 -13.03 14.22 5.37
N SER A 103 -12.24 15.00 4.63
CA SER A 103 -12.78 15.87 3.60
C SER A 103 -13.52 15.08 2.51
N ARG A 104 -14.45 15.75 1.81
CA ARG A 104 -15.20 15.18 0.67
C ARG A 104 -14.29 14.48 -0.34
N ALA A 105 -13.14 15.09 -0.66
CA ALA A 105 -12.16 14.54 -1.59
C ALA A 105 -11.47 13.28 -1.02
N SER A 106 -11.17 13.25 0.28
CA SER A 106 -10.61 12.07 0.94
C SER A 106 -11.60 10.92 0.96
N ILE A 107 -12.89 11.18 1.25
CA ILE A 107 -13.96 10.16 1.17
C ILE A 107 -14.05 9.60 -0.26
N ALA A 108 -14.07 10.46 -1.28
CA ALA A 108 -14.09 10.01 -2.68
C ALA A 108 -12.89 9.11 -3.03
N ARG A 109 -11.68 9.49 -2.60
CA ARG A 109 -10.48 8.67 -2.78
C ARG A 109 -10.56 7.34 -2.03
N ILE A 110 -11.11 7.32 -0.82
CA ILE A 110 -11.30 6.10 -0.03
C ILE A 110 -12.28 5.17 -0.75
N LEU A 111 -13.43 5.67 -1.20
CA LEU A 111 -14.42 4.88 -1.94
C LEU A 111 -13.82 4.28 -3.22
N ALA A 112 -13.04 5.06 -3.98
CA ALA A 112 -12.36 4.57 -5.17
C ALA A 112 -11.32 3.50 -4.86
N ARG A 113 -10.47 3.69 -3.83
CA ARG A 113 -9.49 2.69 -3.36
C ARG A 113 -10.14 1.40 -2.87
N GLN A 114 -11.38 1.47 -2.39
CA GLN A 114 -12.18 0.33 -1.92
C GLN A 114 -13.06 -0.26 -3.03
N ASN A 115 -12.95 0.20 -4.29
CA ASN A 115 -13.76 -0.23 -5.43
C ASN A 115 -15.28 -0.07 -5.22
N LEU A 116 -15.72 0.93 -4.43
CA LEU A 116 -17.14 1.20 -4.15
C LEU A 116 -17.77 2.26 -5.08
N VAL A 117 -17.02 2.69 -6.08
CA VAL A 117 -17.44 3.65 -7.11
C VAL A 117 -17.00 3.10 -8.47
N ALA A 118 -17.93 3.04 -9.42
CA ALA A 118 -17.61 2.71 -10.80
C ALA A 118 -16.75 3.84 -11.41
N PRO A 119 -15.54 3.54 -11.91
CA PRO A 119 -14.73 4.55 -12.57
C PRO A 119 -15.43 5.00 -13.85
N ALA A 120 -15.82 6.27 -13.91
CA ALA A 120 -16.32 6.88 -15.14
C ALA A 120 -15.12 7.44 -15.95
N PRO A 121 -14.78 6.87 -17.12
CA PRO A 121 -13.70 7.40 -17.95
C PRO A 121 -14.10 8.79 -18.47
N LYS A 122 -13.45 9.84 -17.96
CA LYS A 122 -13.74 11.23 -18.34
C LYS A 122 -13.26 11.61 -19.74
N LYS A 123 -12.39 10.82 -20.36
CA LYS A 123 -11.84 11.13 -21.69
C LYS A 123 -12.39 10.16 -22.74
N ARG A 124 -12.88 10.73 -23.84
CA ARG A 124 -13.23 9.99 -25.05
C ARG A 124 -12.02 9.10 -25.43
N PRO A 125 -12.21 7.79 -25.61
CA PRO A 125 -11.12 6.91 -25.97
C PRO A 125 -10.57 7.33 -27.34
N LYS A 126 -9.23 7.43 -27.46
CA LYS A 126 -8.58 7.84 -28.72
C LYS A 126 -8.94 6.92 -29.89
N SER A 127 -9.25 5.65 -29.61
CA SER A 127 -9.73 4.68 -30.61
C SER A 127 -10.98 5.14 -31.34
N SER A 128 -11.87 5.90 -30.69
CA SER A 128 -13.08 6.44 -31.34
C SER A 128 -12.80 7.59 -32.33
N LEU A 129 -11.54 8.03 -32.48
CA LEU A 129 -11.11 8.97 -33.51
C LEU A 129 -10.63 8.26 -34.79
N ILE A 130 -10.38 6.96 -34.70
CA ILE A 130 -9.98 6.14 -35.85
C ILE A 130 -11.27 5.73 -36.57
N ARG A 131 -11.40 6.09 -37.84
CA ARG A 131 -12.45 5.55 -38.72
C ARG A 131 -11.98 4.18 -39.23
N PHE A 132 -12.95 3.28 -39.44
CA PHE A 132 -12.80 1.88 -39.83
C PHE A 132 -11.59 1.57 -40.72
#